data_AF-A0A935CC14-F1
#
_entry.id   AF-A0A935CC14-F1
#
_cell.length_a   1.000
_cell.length_b   1.000
_cell.length_c   1.000
_cell.angle_alpha   90.00
_cell.angle_beta   90.00
_cell.angle_gamma   90.00
#
_symmetry.space_group_name_H-M   'P 1'
#
loop_
_entity.id
_entity.type
_entity.pdbx_description
1 polymer ?
#
loop_
_entity_poly.entity_id
_entity_poly.type
_entity_poly.pdbx_seq_one_letter_code
_entity_poly.pdbx_strand_id
1 'polypeptide(L)'
;MSNDQVKIKLKGFNVSKNDFEEKYNVQLSDIEWGIIAKKINSSWEEHIQEVRLLAFKHIRAAMNDIGYTPSLEGKDISFKSTDS
;
A
#
# COMPACT_ATOMS: atom_id res chain seq x y z
N MET A 1 11.45 -20.85 21.63
CA MET A 1 11.36 -20.59 20.17
C MET A 1 10.33 -19.48 20.00
N SER A 2 10.72 -18.31 19.49
CA SER A 2 9.76 -17.23 19.24
C SER A 2 8.92 -17.64 18.04
N ASN A 3 7.64 -17.96 18.27
CA ASN A 3 6.66 -18.08 17.20
C ASN A 3 6.37 -16.67 16.71
N ASP A 4 7.24 -16.14 15.85
CA ASP A 4 6.97 -14.92 15.10
C ASP A 4 5.84 -15.28 14.11
N GLN A 5 4.59 -15.16 14.57
CA GLN A 5 3.42 -15.38 13.74
C GLN A 5 3.56 -14.53 12.48
N VAL A 6 3.39 -15.15 11.32
CA VAL A 6 3.40 -14.48 10.02
C VAL A 6 2.35 -13.36 10.07
N LYS A 7 2.71 -12.14 9.70
CA LYS A 7 1.77 -11.01 9.64
C LYS A 7 1.65 -10.53 8.21
N ILE A 8 0.48 -10.02 7.84
CA ILE A 8 0.34 -9.24 6.63
C ILE A 8 0.97 -7.87 6.92
N LYS A 9 2.02 -7.53 6.17
CA LYS A 9 2.78 -6.28 6.32
C LYS A 9 2.54 -5.42 5.09
N LEU A 10 1.51 -4.58 5.17
CA LEU A 10 1.31 -3.52 4.18
C LEU A 10 2.03 -2.26 4.71
N LYS A 11 2.56 -1.40 3.83
CA LYS A 11 3.27 -0.19 4.29
C LYS A 11 2.32 0.67 5.16
N GLY A 12 2.57 0.70 6.46
CA GLY A 12 1.76 1.43 7.45
C GLY A 12 0.68 0.61 8.17
N PHE A 13 0.43 -0.64 7.78
CA PHE A 13 -0.57 -1.50 8.41
C PHE A 13 -0.02 -2.91 8.65
N ASN A 14 -0.13 -3.36 9.90
CA ASN A 14 0.11 -4.74 10.27
C ASN A 14 -1.25 -5.37 10.59
N VAL A 15 -1.63 -6.39 9.83
CA VAL A 15 -2.86 -7.15 10.10
C VAL A 15 -2.45 -8.48 10.73
N SER A 16 -2.89 -8.70 11.96
CA SER A 16 -2.72 -9.99 12.65
C SER A 16 -3.80 -10.98 12.22
N LYS A 17 -3.61 -12.26 12.56
CA LYS A 17 -4.59 -13.32 12.33
C LYS A 17 -5.94 -12.96 12.96
N ASN A 18 -5.91 -12.52 14.22
CA ASN A 18 -7.11 -12.19 14.99
C ASN A 18 -7.87 -11.01 14.35
N ASP A 19 -7.17 -9.95 13.92
CA ASP A 19 -7.82 -8.80 13.27
C ASP A 19 -8.53 -9.21 11.97
N PHE A 20 -7.93 -10.14 11.22
CA PHE A 20 -8.49 -10.68 9.99
C PHE A 20 -9.71 -11.57 10.28
N GLU A 21 -9.60 -12.47 11.25
CA GLU A 21 -10.67 -13.36 11.71
C GLU A 21 -11.88 -12.58 12.22
N GLU A 22 -11.65 -11.53 13.03
CA GLU A 22 -12.71 -10.65 13.55
C GLU A 22 -13.39 -9.88 12.41
N LYS A 23 -12.60 -9.28 11.50
CA LYS A 23 -13.13 -8.46 10.40
C LYS A 23 -13.98 -9.27 9.43
N TYR A 24 -13.58 -10.51 9.14
CA TYR A 24 -14.27 -11.36 8.15
C TYR A 24 -15.16 -12.42 8.79
N ASN A 25 -15.23 -12.48 10.12
CA ASN A 25 -15.97 -13.47 10.90
C ASN A 25 -15.63 -14.92 10.47
N VAL A 26 -14.33 -15.23 10.44
CA VAL A 26 -13.80 -16.56 10.10
C VAL A 26 -12.88 -17.07 11.19
N GLN A 27 -12.68 -18.38 11.28
CA GLN A 27 -11.61 -18.99 12.08
C GLN A 27 -10.67 -19.73 11.14
N LEU A 28 -9.39 -19.41 11.20
CA LEU A 28 -8.33 -19.96 10.36
C LEU A 28 -7.41 -20.82 11.22
N SER A 29 -6.94 -21.94 10.67
CA SER A 29 -5.76 -22.62 11.23
C SER A 29 -4.50 -21.78 10.99
N ASP A 30 -3.44 -22.07 11.75
CA ASP A 30 -2.16 -21.38 11.56
C ASP A 30 -1.54 -21.62 10.17
N ILE A 31 -1.83 -22.78 9.56
CA ILE A 31 -1.41 -23.12 8.20
C ILE A 31 -2.16 -22.26 7.18
N GLU A 32 -3.49 -22.16 7.28
CA GLU A 32 -4.31 -21.33 6.39
C GLU A 32 -3.93 -19.86 6.49
N TRP A 33 -3.74 -19.37 7.72
CA TRP A 33 -3.25 -18.02 7.94
C TRP A 33 -1.87 -17.79 7.30
N GLY A 34 -0.94 -18.74 7.45
CA GLY A 34 0.38 -18.67 6.81
C GLY A 34 0.30 -18.60 5.28
N ILE A 35 -0.61 -19.34 4.65
CA ILE A 35 -0.85 -19.31 3.20
C ILE A 35 -1.43 -17.95 2.77
N ILE A 36 -2.48 -17.49 3.48
CA ILE A 36 -3.15 -16.21 3.20
C ILE A 36 -2.17 -15.05 3.33
N ALA A 37 -1.45 -14.98 4.45
CA ALA A 37 -0.51 -13.88 4.71
C ALA A 37 0.62 -13.84 3.68
N LYS A 38 1.17 -14.99 3.28
CA LYS A 38 2.16 -15.06 2.20
C LYS A 38 1.60 -14.58 0.88
N LYS A 39 0.42 -15.07 0.47
CA LYS A 39 -0.20 -14.72 -0.81
C LYS A 39 -0.52 -13.22 -0.90
N ILE A 40 -1.06 -12.63 0.17
CA ILE A 40 -1.37 -11.20 0.24
C ILE A 40 -0.09 -10.36 0.20
N ASN A 41 0.94 -10.72 0.98
CA ASN A 41 2.20 -9.98 0.97
C ASN A 41 2.87 -10.03 -0.42
N SER A 42 2.92 -11.20 -1.07
CA SER A 42 3.49 -11.33 -2.41
C SER A 42 2.70 -10.55 -3.46
N SER A 43 1.37 -10.63 -3.44
CA SER A 43 0.52 -9.87 -4.36
C SER A 43 0.66 -8.36 -4.15
N TRP A 44 0.74 -7.91 -2.89
CA TRP A 44 0.98 -6.52 -2.58
C TRP A 44 2.34 -6.04 -3.12
N GLU A 45 3.41 -6.80 -2.92
CA GLU A 45 4.73 -6.49 -3.45
C GLU A 45 4.75 -6.44 -4.99
N GLU A 46 4.00 -7.30 -5.65
CA GLU A 46 3.85 -7.33 -7.11
C GLU A 46 3.11 -6.08 -7.64
N HIS A 47 1.99 -5.71 -7.03
CA HIS A 47 1.13 -4.63 -7.52
C HIS A 47 1.44 -3.25 -6.94
N ILE A 48 2.35 -3.11 -5.97
CA ILE A 48 2.60 -1.83 -5.29
C ILE A 48 3.03 -0.72 -6.25
N GLN A 49 3.76 -1.05 -7.32
CA GLN A 49 4.19 -0.06 -8.30
C GLN A 49 3.03 0.47 -9.13
N GLU A 50 2.09 -0.40 -9.51
CA GLU A 50 0.88 -0.02 -10.25
C GLU A 50 -0.02 0.88 -9.39
N VAL A 51 -0.20 0.52 -8.11
CA VAL A 51 -0.96 1.33 -7.15
C VAL A 51 -0.31 2.70 -6.95
N ARG A 52 1.02 2.77 -6.83
CA ARG A 52 1.75 4.04 -6.73
C ARG A 52 1.59 4.89 -7.98
N LEU A 53 1.68 4.28 -9.15
CA LEU A 53 1.50 4.99 -10.43
C LEU A 53 0.10 5.57 -10.55
N LEU A 54 -0.92 4.79 -10.17
CA LEU A 54 -2.31 5.23 -10.16
C LEU A 54 -2.53 6.39 -9.18
N ALA A 55 -2.02 6.26 -7.95
CA ALA A 55 -2.08 7.33 -6.95
C ALA A 55 -1.38 8.60 -7.44
N PHE A 56 -0.19 8.48 -8.03
CA PHE A 56 0.52 9.61 -8.61
C PHE A 56 -0.27 10.27 -9.74
N LYS A 57 -0.89 9.49 -10.62
CA LYS A 57 -1.76 10.02 -11.69
C LYS A 57 -2.92 10.83 -11.13
N HIS A 58 -3.56 10.36 -10.05
CA HIS A 58 -4.64 11.08 -9.39
C HIS A 58 -4.15 12.37 -8.72
N ILE A 59 -3.04 12.32 -7.99
CA ILE A 59 -2.43 13.51 -7.37
C ILE A 59 -2.09 14.52 -8.47
N ARG A 60 -1.45 14.09 -9.56
CA ARG A 60 -1.09 14.95 -10.68
C ARG A 60 -2.31 15.62 -11.31
N ALA A 61 -3.39 14.87 -11.53
CA ALA A 61 -4.62 15.43 -12.07
C ALA A 61 -5.21 16.49 -11.14
N ALA A 62 -5.35 16.16 -9.85
CA ALA A 62 -5.86 17.10 -8.85
C ALA A 62 -5.00 18.37 -8.73
N MET A 63 -3.68 18.24 -8.75
CA MET A 63 -2.75 19.39 -8.71
C MET A 63 -2.85 20.24 -9.97
N ASN A 64 -2.95 19.63 -11.15
CA ASN A 64 -3.14 20.35 -12.40
C ASN A 64 -4.46 21.13 -12.41
N ASP A 65 -5.55 20.54 -11.89
CA ASP A 65 -6.87 21.17 -11.83
C ASP A 65 -6.88 22.45 -10.96
N ILE A 66 -5.99 22.52 -9.96
CA ILE A 66 -5.81 23.70 -9.10
C ILE A 66 -4.66 24.62 -9.55
N GLY A 67 -4.15 24.42 -10.78
CA GLY A 67 -3.15 25.30 -11.37
C GLY A 67 -1.71 25.03 -10.91
N TYR A 68 -1.36 23.77 -10.62
CA TYR A 68 0.00 23.35 -10.31
C TYR A 68 0.49 22.27 -11.28
N THR A 69 1.73 22.39 -11.76
CA THR A 69 2.36 21.44 -12.68
C THR A 69 3.48 20.68 -11.97
N PRO A 70 3.62 19.35 -12.18
CA PRO A 70 4.75 18.60 -11.62
C PRO A 70 6.08 19.07 -12.22
N SER A 71 7.07 19.26 -11.36
CA SER A 71 8.45 19.61 -11.67
C SER A 71 9.38 18.57 -11.05
N LEU A 72 10.44 18.21 -11.76
CA LEU A 72 11.52 17.39 -11.22
C LEU A 72 12.55 18.30 -10.57
N GLU A 73 12.62 18.30 -9.24
CA GLU A 73 13.63 19.03 -8.47
C GLU A 73 14.52 18.02 -7.74
N GLY A 74 15.69 17.75 -8.34
CA GLY A 74 16.62 16.76 -7.81
C GLY A 74 16.06 15.34 -7.93
N LYS A 75 15.91 14.63 -6.80
CA LYS A 75 15.37 13.26 -6.74
C LYS A 75 13.88 13.20 -6.42
N ASP A 76 13.27 14.34 -6.09
CA ASP A 76 11.88 14.42 -5.64
C ASP A 76 11.00 15.06 -6.73
N ILE A 77 9.73 14.66 -6.74
CA ILE A 77 8.71 15.30 -7.57
C ILE A 77 8.08 16.41 -6.75
N SER A 78 8.26 17.66 -7.17
CA SER A 78 7.58 18.83 -6.61
C SER A 78 6.45 19.29 -7.54
N PHE A 79 5.54 20.12 -7.03
CA PHE A 79 4.48 20.74 -7.82
C PHE A 79 4.63 22.25 -7.73
N LYS A 80 4.71 22.93 -8.87
CA LYS A 80 4.87 24.40 -8.96
C LYS A 80 3.60 25.02 -9.52
N SER A 81 3.24 26.22 -9.03
CA SER A 81 2.15 26.97 -9.63
C SER A 81 2.46 27.24 -11.10
N THR A 82 1.45 27.14 -11.95
CA THR A 82 1.56 27.44 -13.40
C THR A 82 1.87 28.91 -13.66
N ASP A 83 1.61 29.79 -12.68
CA ASP A 83 1.85 31.24 -12.75
C ASP A 83 3.23 31.66 -12.19
N SER A 84 4.16 30.71 -11.99
CA SER A 84 5.52 30.95 -11.48
C SER A 84 6.59 30.95 -12.56
#